data_AF-A0A540V7X7-F1
#
_entry.id   AF-A0A540V7X7-F1
#
_cell.length_a   1.000
_cell.length_b   1.000
_cell.length_c   1.000
_cell.angle_alpha   90.00
_cell.angle_beta   90.00
_cell.angle_gamma   90.00
#
_symmetry.space_group_name_H-M   'P 1'
#
loop_
_entity.id
_entity.type
_entity.pdbx_description
1 polymer ?
#
loop_
_entity_poly.entity_id
_entity_poly.type
_entity_poly.pdbx_seq_one_letter_code
_entity_poly.pdbx_strand_id
1 'polypeptide(L)' 'MTTSRENILTALHARLSALPAHALRGEVFPERVPAEGLLILRDGEPGEPE' A
#
# COMPACT_ATOMS: atom_id res chain seq x y z
N MET A 1 -12.78 10.52 13.10
CA MET A 1 -13.36 10.13 11.79
C MET A 1 -12.21 9.70 10.90
N THR A 2 -12.36 8.62 10.14
CA THR A 2 -11.42 8.28 9.06
C THR A 2 -11.50 9.32 7.94
N THR A 3 -10.36 9.78 7.47
CA THR A 3 -10.25 10.71 6.34
C THR A 3 -10.59 10.00 5.03
N SER A 4 -10.99 10.76 4.00
CA SER A 4 -11.20 10.21 2.65
C SER A 4 -9.94 9.51 2.12
N ARG A 5 -8.77 10.05 2.45
CA ARG A 5 -7.46 9.46 2.11
C ARG A 5 -7.29 8.08 2.74
N GLU A 6 -7.53 7.96 4.04
CA GLU A 6 -7.44 6.67 4.74
C GLU A 6 -8.43 5.64 4.19
N ASN A 7 -9.64 6.08 3.83
CA ASN A 7 -10.65 5.20 3.21
C ASN A 7 -10.17 4.69 1.85
N ILE A 8 -9.60 5.55 1.00
CA ILE A 8 -9.06 5.18 -0.31
C ILE A 8 -7.89 4.20 -0.16
N LEU A 9 -6.92 4.50 0.71
CA LEU A 9 -5.76 3.65 0.92
C LEU A 9 -6.15 2.27 1.46
N THR A 10 -7.15 2.22 2.36
CA THR A 10 -7.67 0.96 2.89
C THR A 10 -8.38 0.14 1.81
N ALA A 11 -9.23 0.76 1.00
CA ALA A 11 -9.92 0.10 -0.10
C ALA A 11 -8.95 -0.39 -1.18
N LEU A 12 -7.92 0.39 -1.49
CA LEU A 12 -6.88 0.02 -2.43
C LEU A 12 -6.05 -1.15 -1.90
N HIS A 13 -5.60 -1.10 -0.65
CA HIS A 13 -4.87 -2.20 -0.03
C HIS A 13 -5.67 -3.51 -0.09
N ALA A 14 -6.96 -3.48 0.27
CA ALA A 14 -7.82 -4.65 0.19
C ALA A 14 -7.92 -5.26 -1.22
N ARG A 15 -7.96 -4.42 -2.27
CA ARG A 15 -7.98 -4.89 -3.66
C ARG A 15 -6.63 -5.48 -4.08
N LEU A 16 -5.52 -4.92 -3.60
CA LEU A 16 -4.17 -5.41 -3.89
C LEU A 16 -3.89 -6.74 -3.19
N SER A 17 -4.38 -6.93 -1.96
CA SER A 17 -4.26 -8.18 -1.20
C SER A 17 -4.99 -9.38 -1.83
N ALA A 18 -5.88 -9.14 -2.80
CA ALA A 18 -6.55 -10.20 -3.55
C ALA A 18 -5.75 -10.70 -4.77
N LEU A 19 -4.64 -10.03 -5.12
CA LEU A 19 -3.75 -10.45 -6.20
C LEU A 19 -2.84 -11.60 -5.74
N PRO A 20 -2.33 -12.44 -6.67
CA PRO A 20 -1.39 -13.52 -6.33
C PRO A 20 0.04 -12.97 -6.11
N ALA A 21 0.19 -12.02 -5.20
CA ALA A 21 1.46 -11.42 -4.78
C ALA A 21 1.36 -10.99 -3.31
N HIS A 22 2.50 -10.87 -2.62
CA HIS A 22 2.50 -10.34 -1.26
C HIS A 22 2.21 -8.83 -1.30
N ALA A 23 1.09 -8.41 -0.70
CA ALA A 23 0.70 -7.00 -0.60
C ALA A 23 0.92 -6.46 0.81
N LEU A 24 1.76 -5.44 0.96
CA LEU A 24 2.07 -4.76 2.21
C LEU A 24 1.68 -3.28 2.14
N ARG A 25 1.58 -2.61 3.28
CA ARG A 25 1.33 -1.17 3.38
C ARG A 25 2.30 -0.54 4.37
N GLY A 26 2.97 0.54 3.98
CA GLY A 26 3.89 1.29 4.87
C GLY A 26 5.20 0.57 5.25
N GLU A 27 5.37 -0.70 4.90
CA GLU A 27 6.54 -1.50 5.27
C GLU A 27 7.85 -1.01 4.67
N VAL A 28 8.97 -1.21 5.36
CA VAL A 28 10.30 -0.84 4.85
C VAL A 28 10.66 -1.63 3.58
N PHE A 29 11.64 -1.13 2.81
CA PHE A 29 12.07 -1.86 1.62
C PHE A 29 12.64 -3.23 2.03
N PRO A 30 12.22 -4.32 1.36
CA PRO A 30 12.65 -5.66 1.75
C PRO A 30 14.10 -5.91 1.36
N GLU A 31 14.76 -6.81 2.08
CA GLU A 31 16.09 -7.30 1.69
C GLU A 31 16.01 -8.36 0.57
N ARG A 32 14.85 -9.02 0.42
CA ARG A 32 14.58 -10.03 -0.62
C ARG A 32 13.13 -9.98 -1.09
N VAL A 33 12.92 -10.18 -2.39
CA VAL A 33 11.58 -10.29 -3.00
C VAL A 33 11.16 -11.77 -3.07
N PRO A 34 9.96 -12.16 -2.58
CA PRO A 34 9.42 -13.52 -2.74
C PRO A 34 9.21 -13.90 -4.22
N ALA A 35 9.14 -15.19 -4.51
CA ALA A 35 8.95 -15.68 -5.88
C ALA A 35 7.57 -15.31 -6.44
N GLU A 36 6.55 -15.25 -5.59
CA GLU A 36 5.21 -14.75 -5.91
C GLU A 36 5.16 -13.23 -6.17
N GLY A 37 6.27 -12.51 -5.97
CA GLY A 37 6.36 -11.07 -6.11
C GLY A 37 5.90 -10.31 -4.87
N LEU A 38 6.24 -9.01 -4.83
CA LEU A 38 5.94 -8.12 -3.72
C LEU A 38 5.40 -6.78 -4.23
N LEU A 39 4.35 -6.29 -3.57
CA LEU A 39 3.78 -4.97 -3.79
C LEU A 39 3.68 -4.24 -2.45
N ILE A 40 4.25 -3.04 -2.37
CA ILE A 40 4.16 -2.19 -1.17
C ILE A 40 3.36 -0.94 -1.51
N LEU A 41 2.17 -0.82 -0.94
CA LEU A 41 1.38 0.42 -0.99
C LEU A 41 2.06 1.47 -0.11
N ARG A 42 2.49 2.57 -0.74
CA ARG A 42 3.03 3.74 -0.07
C ARG A 42 1.92 4.76 0.10
N ASP A 43 1.65 5.11 1.35
CA ASP A 43 0.65 6.11 1.69
C ASP A 43 1.02 7.49 1.13
N GLY A 44 2.32 7.71 0.84
CA GLY A 44 2.89 9.00 0.45
C GLY A 44 2.94 9.97 1.63
N GLU A 45 3.70 11.06 1.52
CA GLU A 45 3.36 12.26 2.27
C GLU A 45 2.30 13.01 1.45
N PRO A 46 1.20 13.49 2.05
CA PRO A 46 0.34 14.41 1.34
C PRO A 46 1.18 15.67 1.09
N GLY A 47 1.50 15.96 -0.18
CA GLY A 47 2.10 17.24 -0.54
C GLY A 47 1.16 18.37 -0.13
N GLU A 48 1.72 19.53 0.21
CA GLU A 48 0.91 20.74 0.37
C GLU A 48 0.16 21.02 -0.95
N PRO A 49 -1.13 21.38 -0.91
CA PRO A 49 -1.84 21.82 -2.10
C PRO A 49 -1.18 23.09 -2.64
N GLU A 50 -0.90 23.13 -3.95
CA GLU A 50 -0.54 24.38 -4.67
C GLU A 50 -1.75 25.30 -4.83
#